data_AF-A0A2N5KGW1-F1
#
_entry.id   AF-A0A2N5KGW1-F1
#
_cell.length_a   1.000
_cell.length_b   1.000
_cell.length_c   1.000
_cell.angle_alpha   90.00
_cell.angle_beta   90.00
_cell.angle_gamma   90.00
#
_symmetry.space_group_name_H-M   'P 1'
#
loop_
_entity.id
_entity.type
_entity.pdbx_description
1 polymer ?
#
loop_
_entity_poly.entity_id
_entity_poly.type
_entity_poly.pdbx_seq_one_letter_code
_entity_poly.pdbx_strand_id
1 'polypeptide(L)' 'MPEAPLPSNEVQRLSALRALHILDTPAEERFDRITRLAQRLFDVPIALVSLVDENR' A
#
# COMPACT_ATOMS: atom_id res chain seq x y z
N MET A 1 -18.47 -7.42 -0.32
CA MET A 1 -17.34 -8.36 -0.12
C MET A 1 -17.21 -8.60 1.37
N PRO A 2 -16.93 -9.83 1.84
CA PRO A 2 -16.71 -10.08 3.26
C PRO A 2 -15.46 -9.33 3.74
N GLU A 3 -15.51 -8.85 4.98
CA GLU A 3 -14.39 -8.17 5.61
C GLU A 3 -13.25 -9.16 5.89
N ALA A 4 -12.03 -8.80 5.50
CA ALA A 4 -10.87 -9.66 5.74
C ALA A 4 -10.57 -9.69 7.24
N PRO A 5 -10.28 -10.87 7.83
CA PRO A 5 -9.96 -10.95 9.26
C PRO A 5 -8.65 -10.21 9.55
N LEU A 6 -8.61 -9.53 10.69
CA LEU A 6 -7.39 -8.88 11.17
C LEU A 6 -6.34 -9.93 11.54
N PRO A 7 -5.07 -9.73 11.17
CA PRO A 7 -4.00 -10.63 11.55
C PRO A 7 -3.69 -10.51 13.05
N SER A 8 -3.18 -11.59 13.66
CA SER A 8 -2.85 -11.63 15.09
C SER A 8 -1.82 -10.58 15.54
N ASN A 9 -1.02 -10.04 14.62
CA ASN A 9 0.04 -9.06 14.84
C ASN A 9 -0.32 -7.65 14.36
N GLU A 10 -1.61 -7.32 14.25
CA GLU A 10 -2.07 -6.06 13.65
C GLU A 10 -1.49 -4.81 14.33
N VAL A 11 -1.37 -4.81 15.65
CA VAL A 11 -0.76 -3.70 16.42
C VAL A 11 0.70 -3.47 16.01
N GLN A 12 1.48 -4.53 15.81
CA GLN A 12 2.87 -4.41 15.37
C GLN A 12 2.96 -3.96 13.91
N ARG A 13 2.05 -4.44 13.05
CA ARG A 13 1.98 -4.05 11.63
C ARG A 13 1.70 -2.56 11.47
N LEU A 14 0.70 -2.02 12.18
CA LEU A 14 0.35 -0.60 12.15
C LEU A 14 1.46 0.28 12.73
N SER A 15 2.10 -0.17 13.83
CA SER A 15 3.26 0.53 14.40
C SER A 15 4.42 0.61 13.43
N ALA A 16 4.72 -0.49 12.72
CA ALA A 16 5.74 -0.52 11.68
C ALA A 16 5.40 0.39 10.49
N LEU A 17 4.14 0.39 10.04
CA LEU A 17 3.67 1.26 8.96
C LEU A 17 3.87 2.74 9.31
N ARG A 18 3.46 3.15 10.51
CA ARG A 18 3.61 4.55 10.99
C ARG A 18 5.07 4.97 11.10
N ALA A 19 5.95 4.06 11.55
CA ALA A 19 7.38 4.32 11.67
C ALA A 19 8.08 4.57 10.32
N LEU A 20 7.49 4.16 9.19
CA LEU A 20 8.03 4.44 7.86
C LEU A 20 7.79 5.89 7.40
N HIS A 21 6.89 6.63 8.05
CA HIS A 21 6.54 8.02 7.69
C HIS A 21 6.15 8.19 6.21
N ILE A 22 5.44 7.21 5.64
CA ILE A 22 4.96 7.19 4.25
C ILE A 22 3.45 7.43 4.11
N LEU A 23 2.74 7.54 5.24
CA LEU A 23 1.33 7.90 5.25
C LEU A 23 1.19 9.43 5.16
N ASP A 24 0.17 9.91 4.45
CA ASP A 24 -0.14 11.33 4.27
C ASP A 24 1.02 12.18 3.70
N THR A 25 1.92 11.54 2.96
CA THR A 25 3.01 12.22 2.25
C THR A 25 2.61 12.58 0.82
N PRO A 26 3.25 13.58 0.21
CA PRO A 26 3.13 13.81 -1.24
C PRO A 26 3.51 12.56 -2.04
N ALA A 27 3.05 12.51 -3.30
CA ALA A 27 3.41 11.43 -4.21
C ALA A 27 4.93 11.34 -4.40
N GLU A 28 5.45 10.10 -4.38
CA GLU A 28 6.87 9.83 -4.56
C GLU A 28 7.12 9.03 -5.84
N GLU A 29 8.00 9.55 -6.70
CA GLU A 29 8.34 8.95 -8.00
C GLU A 29 8.81 7.48 -7.91
N ARG A 30 9.41 7.07 -6.78
CA ARG A 30 9.82 5.67 -6.57
C ARG A 30 8.65 4.68 -6.62
N PHE A 31 7.48 5.06 -6.09
CA PHE A 31 6.29 4.21 -6.12
C PHE A 31 5.63 4.24 -7.51
N ASP A 32 5.60 5.40 -8.15
CA ASP A 32 5.07 5.56 -9.52
C ASP A 32 5.86 4.77 -10.56
N ARG A 33 7.17 4.60 -10.36
CA ARG A 33 7.98 3.74 -11.23
C ARG A 33 7.59 2.27 -11.10
N ILE A 34 7.25 1.82 -9.89
CA ILE A 34 6.80 0.43 -9.65
C ILE A 34 5.44 0.18 -10.30
N THR A 35 4.47 1.08 -10.12
CA THR A 35 3.13 0.94 -10.72
C THR A 35 3.19 0.99 -12.24
N ARG A 36 3.95 1.91 -12.83
CA ARG A 36 4.17 1.98 -14.29
C ARG A 36 4.89 0.75 -14.86
N LEU A 37 5.78 0.14 -14.08
CA LEU A 37 6.42 -1.12 -14.49
C LEU A 37 5.41 -2.26 -14.47
N ALA A 38 4.63 -2.40 -13.39
CA ALA A 38 3.61 -3.43 -13.26
C ALA A 38 2.53 -3.32 -14.37
N GLN A 39 2.02 -2.11 -14.64
CA GLN A 39 1.05 -1.88 -15.73
C GLN A 39 1.57 -2.38 -17.07
N ARG A 40 2.82 -2.07 -17.42
CA ARG A 40 3.43 -2.48 -18.70
C ARG A 40 3.77 -3.97 -18.76
N LEU A 41 4.26 -4.55 -17.66
CA LEU A 41 4.67 -5.95 -17.64
C LEU A 41 3.48 -6.91 -17.69
N PHE A 42 2.36 -6.53 -17.06
CA PHE A 42 1.18 -7.38 -16.96
C PHE A 42 0.07 -6.99 -17.94
N ASP A 43 0.27 -5.97 -18.77
CA ASP A 43 -0.71 -5.44 -19.72
C ASP A 43 -2.08 -5.14 -19.07
N VAL A 44 -2.04 -4.39 -17.96
CA VAL A 44 -3.23 -4.02 -17.19
C VAL A 44 -3.48 -2.52 -17.21
N PRO A 45 -4.77 -2.07 -17.24
CA PRO A 45 -5.08 -0.64 -17.34
C PRO A 45 -4.70 0.14 -16.09
N ILE A 46 -4.66 -0.50 -14.91
CA ILE A 46 -4.42 0.16 -13.62
C ILE A 46 -3.53 -0.75 -12.75
N ALA A 47 -2.54 -0.17 -12.08
CA ALA A 47 -1.81 -0.79 -10.97
C ALA A 47 -1.64 0.24 -9.85
N LEU A 48 -1.71 -0.22 -8.59
CA LEU A 48 -1.70 0.64 -7.42
C LEU A 48 -0.74 0.07 -6.37
N VAL A 49 -0.09 0.97 -5.62
CA VAL A 49 0.49 0.65 -4.31
C VAL A 49 -0.48 1.20 -3.28
N SER A 50 -1.03 0.33 -2.44
CA SER A 50 -2.00 0.71 -1.40
C SER A 50 -1.42 0.35 -0.03
N LEU A 51 -1.42 1.33 0.88
CA LEU A 51 -1.01 1.17 2.26
C LEU A 51 -2.27 1.02 3.11
N VAL A 52 -2.39 -0.11 3.81
CA VAL A 52 -3.58 -0.41 4.62
C VAL A 52 -3.34 0.09 6.06
N ASP A 53 -3.99 1.19 6.43
CA ASP A 53 -3.99 1.73 7.80
C ASP A 53 -5.29 1.34 8.55
N GLU A 54 -5.39 1.70 9.83
CA GLU A 54 -6.55 1.40 10.68
C GLU A 54 -7.88 1.99 10.17
N ASN A 55 -7.82 3.13 9.44
CA ASN A 55 -9.00 3.83 8.92
C ASN A 55 -9.38 3.47 7.48
N ARG A 56 -8.79 2.39 6.96
CA ARG A 56 -9.08 1.68 5.69
C ARG A 56 -9.28 2.52 4.42
#